data_AF-A0A1W9WFC1-F1
#
_entry.id   AF-A0A1W9WFC1-F1
#
_cell.length_a   1.000
_cell.length_b   1.000
_cell.length_c   1.000
_cell.angle_alpha   90.00
_cell.angle_beta   90.00
_cell.angle_gamma   90.00
#
_symmetry.space_group_name_H-M   'P 1'
#
loop_
_entity.id
_entity.type
_entity.pdbx_description
1 polymer ?
#
loop_
_entity_poly.entity_id
_entity_poly.type
_entity_poly.pdbx_seq_one_letter_code
_entity_poly.pdbx_strand_id
1 'polypeptide(L)'
;MDEKNKQLLIKFNELISSISCCQEEGVAEILSFLETYVITHFEAEEQLMKLCDYPQYAAHKAQHAKFIETLNDFKRESDMGYQQAGNLYLALKIQQKVLEWLIHHIGQSDKQLGVFMKSSPID
;
A
#
# COMPACT_ATOMS: atom_id res chain seq x y z
N MET A 1 -0.28 -14.45 6.33
CA MET A 1 0.39 -13.15 6.25
C MET A 1 1.80 -13.35 6.76
N ASP A 2 2.78 -13.14 5.88
CA ASP A 2 4.21 -13.18 6.18
C ASP A 2 4.56 -12.13 7.27
N GLU A 3 5.61 -12.40 8.05
CA GLU A 3 6.18 -11.51 9.06
C GLU A 3 6.58 -10.15 8.48
N LYS A 4 7.06 -10.12 7.22
CA LYS A 4 7.31 -8.86 6.49
C LYS A 4 6.05 -8.00 6.35
N ASN A 5 4.94 -8.60 5.93
CA ASN A 5 3.68 -7.88 5.72
C ASN A 5 3.06 -7.40 7.05
N LYS A 6 3.30 -8.13 8.15
CA LYS A 6 2.87 -7.68 9.49
C LYS A 6 3.68 -6.49 9.99
N GLN A 7 5.01 -6.55 9.89
CA GLN A 7 5.86 -5.43 10.30
C GLN A 7 5.55 -4.17 9.50
N LEU A 8 5.15 -4.33 8.24
CA LEU A 8 4.67 -3.21 7.45
C LEU A 8 3.40 -2.59 8.02
N LEU A 9 2.36 -3.38 8.25
CA LEU A 9 1.09 -2.87 8.77
C LEU A 9 1.30 -2.16 10.11
N ILE A 10 2.24 -2.64 10.93
CA ILE A 10 2.64 -1.99 12.18
C ILE A 10 3.29 -0.63 11.90
N LYS A 11 4.32 -0.55 11.06
CA LYS A 11 4.99 0.72 10.72
C LYS A 11 4.04 1.74 10.08
N PHE A 12 3.13 1.26 9.25
CA PHE A 12 2.09 2.09 8.64
C PHE A 12 1.15 2.66 9.71
N ASN A 13 0.67 1.82 10.63
CA ASN A 13 -0.18 2.26 11.74
C ASN A 13 0.54 3.24 12.69
N GLU A 14 1.83 3.03 12.96
CA GLU A 14 2.66 3.93 13.78
C GLU A 14 2.83 5.30 13.12
N LEU A 15 3.15 5.33 11.83
CA LEU A 15 3.31 6.56 11.04
C LEU A 15 2.00 7.36 10.98
N ILE A 16 0.86 6.70 10.84
CA ILE A 16 -0.43 7.38 10.83
C ILE A 16 -0.82 7.90 12.23
N SER A 17 -0.50 7.13 13.28
CA SER A 17 -0.81 7.52 14.66
C SER A 17 0.01 8.74 15.10
N SER A 18 1.25 8.88 14.65
CA SER A 18 2.08 10.06 14.96
C SER A 18 1.53 11.35 14.33
N ILE A 19 0.90 11.24 13.17
CA ILE A 19 0.39 12.39 12.39
C ILE A 19 -0.98 12.86 12.88
N SER A 20 -1.73 11.98 13.53
CA SER A 20 -2.92 12.35 14.30
C SER A 20 -2.58 13.33 15.46
N CYS A 21 -1.30 13.46 15.81
CA CYS A 21 -0.79 14.18 16.98
C CYS A 21 -0.03 15.50 16.64
N CYS A 22 -0.39 16.18 15.54
CA CYS A 22 -0.09 17.61 15.27
C CYS A 22 1.19 17.97 14.47
N GLN A 23 1.29 17.71 13.16
CA GLN A 23 2.12 18.53 12.24
C GLN A 23 1.54 18.61 10.81
N GLU A 24 1.49 19.82 10.24
CA GLU A 24 1.02 20.08 8.87
C GLU A 24 1.93 19.47 7.80
N GLU A 25 3.17 19.16 8.16
CA GLU A 25 4.18 18.57 7.28
C GLU A 25 4.00 17.05 7.04
N GLY A 26 3.11 16.37 7.78
CA GLY A 26 3.08 14.90 7.81
C GLY A 26 2.46 14.18 6.60
N VAL A 27 1.44 14.75 5.95
CA VAL A 27 0.66 14.01 4.92
C VAL A 27 1.46 13.76 3.65
N ALA A 28 2.22 14.75 3.18
CA ALA A 28 3.08 14.60 2.01
C ALA A 28 4.19 13.56 2.26
N GLU A 29 4.76 13.55 3.48
CA GLU A 29 5.78 12.58 3.88
C GLU A 29 5.21 11.16 3.96
N ILE A 30 3.99 10.97 4.49
CA ILE A 30 3.28 9.67 4.45
C ILE A 30 3.12 9.19 3.02
N LEU A 31 2.58 10.05 2.15
CA LEU A 31 2.27 9.65 0.77
C LEU A 31 3.54 9.28 0.01
N SER A 32 4.65 9.98 0.26
CA SER A 32 5.97 9.67 -0.29
C SER A 32 6.52 8.34 0.23
N PHE A 33 6.48 8.12 1.55
CA PHE A 33 6.90 6.86 2.18
C PHE A 33 6.06 5.68 1.66
N LEU A 34 4.74 5.85 1.65
CA LEU A 34 3.79 4.84 1.23
C LEU A 34 3.98 4.45 -0.22
N GLU A 35 4.10 5.42 -1.12
CA GLU A 35 4.37 5.17 -2.54
C GLU A 35 5.67 4.39 -2.72
N THR A 36 6.76 4.86 -2.13
CA THR A 36 8.08 4.19 -2.23
C THR A 36 7.96 2.72 -1.79
N TYR A 37 7.27 2.51 -0.67
CA TYR A 37 7.07 1.17 -0.14
C TYR A 37 6.22 0.29 -1.08
N VAL A 38 5.04 0.75 -1.49
CA VAL A 38 4.14 -0.11 -2.28
C VAL A 38 4.68 -0.38 -3.67
N ILE A 39 5.40 0.56 -4.28
CA ILE A 39 6.09 0.33 -5.55
C ILE A 39 7.13 -0.79 -5.37
N THR A 40 7.96 -0.70 -4.34
CA THR A 40 8.98 -1.73 -4.06
C THR A 40 8.35 -3.10 -3.80
N HIS A 41 7.24 -3.14 -3.04
CA HIS A 41 6.49 -4.37 -2.76
C HIS A 41 5.89 -4.97 -4.03
N PHE A 42 5.18 -4.16 -4.82
CA PHE A 42 4.53 -4.58 -6.06
C PHE A 42 5.55 -5.04 -7.10
N GLU A 43 6.69 -4.37 -7.24
CA GLU A 43 7.74 -4.78 -8.17
C GLU A 43 8.30 -6.16 -7.79
N ALA A 44 8.56 -6.40 -6.50
CA ALA A 44 9.04 -7.68 -6.03
C ALA A 44 8.03 -8.81 -6.27
N GLU A 45 6.75 -8.58 -5.95
CA GLU A 45 5.68 -9.54 -6.20
C GLU A 45 5.45 -9.79 -7.68
N GLU A 46 5.45 -8.74 -8.51
CA GLU A 46 5.26 -8.89 -9.96
C GLU A 46 6.41 -9.64 -10.64
N GLN A 47 7.65 -9.41 -10.20
CA GLN A 47 8.79 -10.20 -10.66
C GLN A 47 8.60 -11.68 -10.28
N LEU A 48 8.22 -11.94 -9.03
CA LEU A 48 8.01 -13.27 -8.54
C LEU A 48 6.86 -13.98 -9.27
N MET A 49 5.73 -13.30 -9.45
CA MET A 49 4.58 -13.81 -10.19
C MET A 49 4.92 -14.19 -11.62
N LYS A 50 5.81 -13.44 -12.29
CA LYS A 50 6.29 -13.79 -13.63
C LYS A 50 7.20 -15.01 -13.61
N LEU A 51 8.10 -15.11 -12.63
CA LEU A 51 9.06 -16.21 -12.53
C LEU A 51 8.38 -17.57 -12.30
N CYS A 52 7.24 -17.58 -11.61
CA CYS A 52 6.47 -18.80 -11.35
C CYS A 52 5.25 -18.98 -12.25
N ASP A 53 5.13 -18.21 -13.34
CA ASP A 53 3.99 -18.23 -14.27
C ASP A 53 2.63 -18.17 -13.54
N TYR A 54 2.52 -17.27 -12.57
CA TYR A 54 1.33 -17.16 -11.72
C TYR A 54 0.08 -16.85 -12.57
N PRO A 55 -0.94 -17.73 -12.57
CA PRO A 55 -2.08 -17.60 -13.49
C PRO A 55 -2.90 -16.32 -13.33
N GLN A 56 -2.90 -15.72 -12.13
CA GLN A 56 -3.66 -14.50 -11.85
C GLN A 56 -2.82 -13.21 -11.97
N TYR A 57 -1.61 -13.29 -12.54
CA TYR A 57 -0.69 -12.15 -12.67
C TYR A 57 -1.37 -10.87 -13.19
N ALA A 58 -2.12 -10.97 -14.29
CA ALA A 58 -2.75 -9.80 -14.90
C ALA A 58 -3.77 -9.12 -13.98
N ALA A 59 -4.57 -9.91 -13.25
CA ALA A 59 -5.57 -9.40 -12.32
C ALA A 59 -4.90 -8.77 -11.08
N HIS A 60 -3.88 -9.44 -10.52
CA HIS A 60 -3.12 -8.94 -9.37
C HIS A 60 -2.41 -7.61 -9.72
N LYS A 61 -1.73 -7.55 -10.87
CA LYS A 61 -1.10 -6.33 -11.37
C LYS A 61 -2.10 -5.19 -11.60
N ALA A 62 -3.31 -5.49 -12.08
CA ALA A 62 -4.34 -4.45 -12.24
C ALA A 62 -4.75 -3.83 -10.89
N GLN A 63 -4.74 -4.62 -9.81
CA GLN A 63 -4.97 -4.09 -8.45
C GLN A 63 -3.84 -3.16 -8.01
N HIS A 64 -2.58 -3.52 -8.28
CA HIS A 64 -1.42 -2.66 -8.01
C HIS A 64 -1.54 -1.32 -8.73
N ALA A 65 -1.79 -1.35 -10.05
CA ALA A 65 -1.89 -0.15 -10.87
C ALA A 65 -2.99 0.79 -10.35
N LYS A 66 -4.16 0.25 -10.03
CA LYS A 66 -5.27 1.03 -9.45
C LYS A 66 -4.92 1.65 -8.10
N PHE A 67 -4.15 0.95 -7.28
CA PHE A 67 -3.71 1.48 -5.99
C PHE A 67 -2.71 2.64 -6.16
N ILE A 68 -1.76 2.52 -7.10
CA ILE A 68 -0.84 3.61 -7.44
C ILE A 68 -1.59 4.84 -7.95
N GLU A 69 -2.61 4.67 -8.80
CA GLU A 69 -3.47 5.77 -9.22
C GLU A 69 -4.15 6.46 -8.02
N THR A 70 -4.66 5.67 -7.07
CA THR A 70 -5.27 6.18 -5.83
C THR A 70 -4.28 7.01 -5.00
N LEU A 71 -3.02 6.59 -4.91
CA LEU A 71 -1.97 7.36 -4.22
C LEU A 71 -1.66 8.68 -4.93
N ASN A 72 -1.61 8.67 -6.27
CA ASN A 72 -1.41 9.87 -7.07
C ASN A 72 -2.55 10.87 -6.90
N ASP A 73 -3.79 10.39 -6.75
CA ASP A 73 -4.95 11.24 -6.44
C ASP A 73 -4.78 11.93 -5.09
N PHE A 74 -4.37 11.20 -4.06
CA PHE A 74 -4.12 11.79 -2.73
C PHE A 74 -2.99 12.80 -2.73
N LYS A 75 -1.92 12.58 -3.50
CA LYS A 75 -0.84 13.55 -3.66
C LYS A 75 -1.34 14.85 -4.29
N ARG A 76 -2.12 14.74 -5.36
CA ARG A 76 -2.75 15.91 -6.00
C ARG A 76 -3.68 16.64 -5.03
N GLU A 77 -4.47 15.93 -4.24
CA GLU A 77 -5.32 16.53 -3.20
C GLU A 77 -4.50 17.25 -2.11
N SER A 78 -3.34 16.68 -1.73
CA SER A 78 -2.41 17.29 -0.77
C SER A 78 -1.78 18.58 -1.31
N ASP A 79 -1.33 18.57 -2.57
CA ASP A 79 -0.65 19.70 -3.21
C ASP A 79 -1.58 20.90 -3.46
N MET A 80 -2.90 20.67 -3.52
CA MET A 80 -3.91 21.73 -3.71
C MET A 80 -4.13 22.61 -2.47
N GLY A 81 -3.45 22.35 -1.34
CA GLY A 81 -3.34 23.28 -0.23
C GLY A 81 -4.65 23.48 0.56
N TYR A 82 -5.09 22.43 1.26
CA TYR A 82 -6.09 22.60 2.32
C TYR A 82 -5.45 23.24 3.57
N GLN A 83 -6.05 24.30 4.12
CA GLN A 83 -5.66 24.88 5.42
C GLN A 83 -5.60 23.80 6.52
N GLN A 84 -4.80 23.97 7.59
CA GLN A 84 -4.70 23.13 8.82
C GLN A 84 -5.81 22.06 9.00
N ALA A 85 -7.09 22.46 9.02
CA ALA A 85 -8.24 21.57 9.22
C ALA A 85 -8.49 20.54 8.10
N GLY A 86 -8.21 20.86 6.83
CA GLY A 86 -8.36 19.91 5.73
C GLY A 86 -7.18 18.94 5.59
N ASN A 87 -6.03 19.25 6.19
CA ASN A 87 -4.87 18.36 6.25
C ASN A 87 -5.16 17.14 7.16
N LEU A 88 -5.78 17.36 8.32
CA LEU A 88 -6.22 16.26 9.20
C LEU A 88 -7.31 15.38 8.55
N TYR A 89 -8.28 16.00 7.87
CA TYR A 89 -9.30 15.24 7.15
C TYR A 89 -8.70 14.37 6.03
N LEU A 90 -7.76 14.92 5.26
CA LEU A 90 -7.05 14.19 4.22
C LEU A 90 -6.22 13.04 4.81
N ALA A 91 -5.51 13.27 5.92
CA ALA A 91 -4.76 12.23 6.63
C ALA A 91 -5.64 11.05 7.04
N LEU A 92 -6.81 11.31 7.64
CA LEU A 92 -7.76 10.28 8.05
C LEU A 92 -8.37 9.53 6.84
N LYS A 93 -8.66 10.25 5.75
CA LYS A 93 -9.14 9.67 4.50
C LYS A 93 -8.09 8.72 3.91
N ILE A 94 -6.83 9.14 3.85
CA ILE A 94 -5.69 8.33 3.39
C ILE A 94 -5.55 7.10 4.27
N GLN A 95 -5.51 7.26 5.60
CA GLN A 95 -5.43 6.15 6.55
C GLN A 95 -6.49 5.10 6.25
N GLN A 96 -7.76 5.50 6.19
CA GLN A 96 -8.87 4.57 6.00
C GLN A 96 -8.74 3.83 4.68
N LYS A 97 -8.51 4.54 3.58
CA LYS A 97 -8.48 3.97 2.23
C LYS A 97 -7.29 3.05 2.01
N VAL A 98 -6.11 3.45 2.49
CA VAL A 98 -4.89 2.66 2.37
C VAL A 98 -4.97 1.42 3.25
N LEU A 99 -5.40 1.55 4.50
CA LEU A 99 -5.52 0.41 5.41
C LEU A 99 -6.55 -0.61 4.91
N GLU A 100 -7.71 -0.13 4.46
CA GLU A 100 -8.76 -0.98 3.87
C GLU A 100 -8.23 -1.77 2.66
N TRP A 101 -7.49 -1.10 1.77
CA TRP A 101 -6.90 -1.72 0.59
C TRP A 101 -5.82 -2.73 0.97
N LEU A 102 -4.86 -2.37 1.84
CA LEU A 102 -3.78 -3.25 2.26
C LEU A 102 -4.31 -4.51 2.96
N ILE A 103 -5.31 -4.37 3.84
CA ILE A 103 -5.92 -5.53 4.52
C ILE A 103 -6.56 -6.48 3.51
N HIS A 104 -7.31 -5.95 2.54
CA HIS A 104 -7.95 -6.79 1.52
C HIS A 104 -6.93 -7.41 0.56
N HIS A 105 -6.01 -6.61 0.03
CA HIS A 105 -5.02 -7.05 -0.94
C HIS A 105 -4.09 -8.11 -0.34
N ILE A 106 -3.45 -7.80 0.80
CA ILE A 106 -2.55 -8.74 1.48
C ILE A 106 -3.33 -9.96 2.00
N GLY A 107 -4.53 -9.74 2.52
CA GLY A 107 -5.38 -10.79 3.07
C GLY A 107 -5.91 -11.78 2.04
N GLN A 108 -6.01 -11.36 0.78
CA GLN A 108 -6.61 -12.14 -0.31
C GLN A 108 -5.62 -12.43 -1.43
N SER A 109 -5.17 -11.43 -2.18
CA SER A 109 -4.33 -11.58 -3.36
C SER A 109 -2.93 -12.12 -3.00
N ASP A 110 -2.19 -11.47 -2.12
CA ASP A 110 -0.84 -11.90 -1.72
C ASP A 110 -0.90 -13.27 -1.01
N LYS A 111 -1.98 -13.52 -0.27
CA LYS A 111 -2.22 -14.82 0.36
C LYS A 111 -2.40 -15.92 -0.69
N GLN A 112 -3.13 -15.66 -1.77
CA GLN A 112 -3.30 -16.60 -2.87
C GLN A 112 -1.97 -16.87 -3.59
N LEU A 113 -1.18 -15.83 -3.84
CA LEU A 113 0.18 -15.97 -4.38
C LEU A 113 1.05 -16.85 -3.46
N GLY A 114 1.05 -16.58 -2.16
CA GLY A 114 1.79 -17.37 -1.19
C GLY A 114 1.34 -18.84 -1.08
N VAL A 115 0.06 -19.14 -1.30
CA VAL A 115 -0.45 -20.52 -1.39
C VAL A 115 0.07 -21.19 -2.67
N PHE A 116 -0.03 -20.51 -3.81
CA PHE A 116 0.46 -21.00 -5.09
C PHE A 116 1.95 -21.36 -5.05
N MET A 117 2.79 -20.48 -4.50
CA MET A 117 4.22 -20.73 -4.35
C MET A 117 4.55 -21.95 -3.49
N LYS A 118 3.74 -22.24 -2.47
CA LYS A 118 3.95 -23.43 -1.62
C LYS A 118 3.57 -24.73 -2.33
N SER A 119 2.60 -24.66 -3.25
CA SER A 119 2.19 -25.81 -4.07
C SER A 119 3.03 -25.99 -5.35
N SER A 120 3.75 -24.94 -5.75
CA SER A 120 4.62 -24.92 -6.94
C SER A 120 5.96 -24.31 -6.55
N PRO A 121 6.85 -25.09 -5.91
CA PRO A 121 8.19 -24.61 -5.56
C PRO A 121 8.91 -24.17 -6.84
N ILE A 122 9.51 -22.99 -6.78
CA ILE A 122 10.45 -22.52 -7.80
C ILE A 122 11.75 -23.28 -7.52
N ASP A 123 12.17 -24.14 -8.45
CA ASP A 123 13.50 -24.79 -8.45
C ASP A 123 14.61 -23.78 -8.75
#